data_AF-A0A673AVN5-F1
#
_entry.id   AF-A0A673AVN5-F1
#
_cell.length_a   1.000
_cell.length_b   1.000
_cell.length_c   1.000
_cell.angle_alpha   90.00
_cell.angle_beta   90.00
_cell.angle_gamma   90.00
#
_symmetry.space_group_name_H-M   'P 1'
#
loop_
_entity.id
_entity.type
_entity.pdbx_description
1 polymer ?
#
loop_
_entity_poly.entity_id
_entity_poly.type
_entity_poly.pdbx_seq_one_letter_code
_entity_poly.pdbx_strand_id
1 'polypeptide(L)'
;WCFHGNYRASERIPDDKIEKCRDYKLITEVTQDGNDFSWTQIYYTTTRVTNKFTIGKECDMETVGGKKFKATVQMEGGKLSTSFPNYQHVTEIVGDKLVESVTDKRDFIHTYTLEIYIKHIIK
;
A
#
# COMPACT_ATOMS: atom_id res chain seq x y z
N TRP A 1 -2.01 0.12 -1.27
CA TRP A 1 -1.89 1.59 -1.08
C TRP A 1 -2.36 2.04 0.29
N CYS A 2 -1.99 1.31 1.35
CA CYS A 2 -2.40 1.73 2.67
C CYS A 2 -1.39 2.70 3.22
N PHE A 3 -1.57 3.98 2.88
CA PHE A 3 -1.16 5.04 3.79
C PHE A 3 -2.09 4.99 5.01
N HIS A 4 -1.91 3.98 5.87
CA HIS A 4 -2.01 4.27 7.29
C HIS A 4 -0.94 5.33 7.53
N GLY A 5 -1.39 6.52 7.90
CA GLY A 5 -0.51 7.66 8.07
C GLY A 5 0.71 7.25 8.87
N ASN A 6 1.89 7.72 8.44
CA ASN A 6 3.08 7.95 9.26
C ASN A 6 4.33 8.26 8.44
N TYR A 7 4.25 9.24 7.52
CA TYR A 7 5.48 9.86 7.00
C TYR A 7 6.01 11.01 7.89
N ARG A 8 5.66 11.03 9.18
CA ARG A 8 6.15 11.99 10.20
C ARG A 8 6.16 11.47 11.64
N ALA A 9 6.27 10.17 11.87
CA ALA A 9 5.80 9.61 13.14
C ALA A 9 6.74 8.72 13.93
N SER A 10 7.90 8.31 13.41
CA SER A 10 8.91 7.71 14.29
C SER A 10 9.55 8.75 15.21
N GLU A 11 9.38 10.05 14.95
CA GLU A 11 9.87 11.11 15.85
C GLU A 11 8.77 11.85 16.62
N ARG A 12 7.48 11.61 16.35
CA ARG A 12 6.37 12.39 16.98
C ARG A 12 5.04 11.67 17.19
N ILE A 13 4.93 10.36 17.01
CA ILE A 13 3.70 9.67 17.42
C ILE A 13 3.87 9.04 18.79
N PRO A 14 3.09 9.47 19.79
CA PRO A 14 3.10 8.83 21.09
C PRO A 14 2.70 7.36 20.95
N ASP A 15 3.38 6.51 21.73
CA ASP A 15 3.29 5.05 21.66
C ASP A 15 1.85 4.53 21.78
N ASP A 16 0.97 5.31 22.41
CA ASP A 16 -0.46 5.05 22.57
C ASP A 16 -1.24 4.92 21.25
N LYS A 17 -0.72 5.48 20.14
CA LYS A 17 -1.30 5.32 18.80
C LYS A 17 -0.64 4.22 17.98
N ILE A 18 0.58 3.82 18.32
CA ILE A 18 1.30 2.72 17.65
C ILE A 18 0.65 1.38 18.05
N GLU A 19 0.32 1.20 19.33
CA GLU A 19 -0.35 -0.02 19.82
C GLU A 19 -1.74 -0.22 19.19
N LYS A 20 -2.51 0.87 19.03
CA LYS A 20 -3.81 0.81 18.36
C LYS A 20 -3.69 0.40 16.89
N CYS A 21 -2.60 0.78 16.22
CA CYS A 21 -2.33 0.40 14.83
C CYS A 21 -2.01 -1.08 14.62
N ARG A 22 -1.52 -1.77 15.66
CA ARG A 22 -1.08 -3.17 15.58
C ARG A 22 -2.23 -4.17 15.46
N ASP A 23 -3.41 -3.83 15.97
CA ASP A 23 -4.63 -4.65 15.92
C ASP A 23 -5.57 -4.31 14.75
N TYR A 24 -5.22 -3.33 13.90
CA TYR A 24 -6.09 -2.93 12.79
C TYR A 24 -6.02 -3.92 11.62
N LYS A 25 -7.06 -4.73 11.48
CA LYS A 25 -7.27 -5.62 10.34
C LYS A 25 -7.64 -4.80 9.09
N LEU A 26 -6.63 -4.33 8.37
CA LEU A 26 -6.79 -3.88 7.01
C LEU A 26 -7.07 -5.08 6.10
N ILE A 27 -8.17 -5.05 5.37
CA ILE A 27 -8.45 -6.03 4.32
C ILE A 27 -8.09 -5.39 2.98
N THR A 28 -7.27 -6.10 2.20
CA THR A 28 -7.00 -5.74 0.80
C THR A 28 -7.63 -6.78 -0.12
N GLU A 29 -8.46 -6.32 -1.04
CA GLU A 29 -9.01 -7.13 -2.13
C GLU A 29 -8.31 -6.69 -3.43
N VAL A 30 -7.70 -7.65 -4.13
CA VAL A 30 -7.01 -7.39 -5.40
C VAL A 30 -7.64 -8.21 -6.50
N THR A 31 -8.00 -7.55 -7.58
CA THR A 31 -8.38 -8.18 -8.85
C THR A 31 -7.36 -7.78 -9.90
N GLN A 32 -6.88 -8.76 -10.67
CA GLN A 32 -5.93 -8.54 -11.75
C GLN A 32 -6.52 -9.11 -13.04
N ASP A 33 -6.65 -8.27 -14.07
CA ASP A 33 -7.01 -8.66 -15.43
C ASP A 33 -5.87 -8.23 -16.37
N GLY A 34 -4.97 -9.17 -16.66
CA GLY A 34 -3.74 -8.89 -17.39
C GLY A 34 -2.88 -7.82 -16.70
N ASN A 35 -2.84 -6.61 -17.29
CA ASN A 35 -2.11 -5.45 -16.78
C ASN A 35 -2.99 -4.47 -16.01
N ASP A 36 -4.31 -4.69 -15.95
CA ASP A 36 -5.25 -3.86 -15.23
C ASP A 36 -5.50 -4.44 -13.84
N PHE A 37 -5.40 -3.57 -12.83
CA PHE A 37 -5.56 -3.92 -11.44
C PHE A 37 -6.68 -3.10 -10.82
N SER A 38 -7.49 -3.77 -10.00
CA SER A 38 -8.43 -3.14 -9.09
C SER A 38 -8.02 -3.47 -7.67
N TRP A 39 -7.58 -2.45 -6.94
CA TRP A 39 -7.01 -2.54 -5.61
C TRP A 39 -7.95 -1.88 -4.60
N THR A 40 -8.73 -2.70 -3.90
CA THR A 40 -9.64 -2.22 -2.86
C THR A 40 -9.00 -2.39 -1.49
N GLN A 41 -9.01 -1.33 -0.71
CA GLN A 41 -8.64 -1.34 0.69
C GLN A 41 -9.85 -1.01 1.54
N ILE A 42 -10.12 -1.88 2.50
CA ILE A 42 -11.27 -1.78 3.39
C ILE A 42 -10.72 -1.50 4.79
N TYR A 43 -10.96 -0.28 5.25
CA TYR A 43 -10.58 0.23 6.56
C TYR A 43 -11.83 0.32 7.44
N TYR A 44 -11.76 -0.24 8.66
CA TYR A 44 -12.81 -0.13 9.69
C TYR A 44 -14.24 -0.31 9.17
N THR A 45 -14.65 -1.49 8.67
CA THR A 45 -16.03 -1.86 8.24
C THR A 45 -16.84 -0.94 7.30
N THR A 46 -16.47 0.32 7.07
CA THR A 46 -17.28 1.34 6.39
C THR A 46 -16.47 2.17 5.40
N THR A 47 -15.15 2.35 5.60
CA THR A 47 -14.32 3.09 4.64
C THR A 47 -13.70 2.14 3.62
N ARG A 48 -14.22 2.19 2.39
CA ARG A 48 -13.70 1.43 1.25
C ARG A 48 -13.07 2.40 0.25
N VAL A 49 -11.79 2.19 -0.07
CA VAL A 49 -11.09 2.94 -1.11
C VAL A 49 -10.65 1.98 -2.20
N THR A 50 -11.04 2.26 -3.43
CA THR A 50 -10.72 1.42 -4.60
C THR A 50 -9.87 2.21 -5.57
N ASN A 51 -8.65 1.74 -5.81
CA ASN A 51 -7.74 2.28 -6.81
C ASN A 51 -7.69 1.36 -8.02
N LYS A 52 -7.99 1.88 -9.21
CA LYS A 52 -7.85 1.14 -10.47
C LYS A 52 -6.67 1.68 -11.24
N PHE A 53 -5.76 0.81 -11.66
CA PHE A 53 -4.55 1.22 -12.35
C PHE A 53 -4.12 0.19 -13.38
N THR A 54 -3.44 0.66 -14.43
CA THR A 54 -2.82 -0.20 -15.44
C THR A 54 -1.30 -0.14 -15.27
N ILE A 55 -0.63 -1.28 -15.32
CA ILE A 55 0.83 -1.34 -15.27
C ILE A 55 1.45 -0.47 -16.36
N GLY A 56 2.45 0.34 -15.99
CA GLY A 56 3.19 1.22 -16.88
C GLY A 56 2.46 2.51 -17.28
N LYS A 57 1.22 2.73 -16.82
CA LYS A 57 0.46 3.96 -17.10
C LYS A 57 0.28 4.79 -15.83
N GLU A 58 0.34 6.12 -16.00
CA GLU A 58 -0.02 7.04 -14.94
C GLU A 58 -1.53 6.97 -14.69
N CYS A 59 -1.93 6.94 -13.42
CA CYS A 59 -3.32 6.91 -13.00
C CYS A 59 -3.55 7.76 -11.76
N ASP A 60 -4.79 8.23 -11.60
CA ASP A 60 -5.22 8.90 -10.38
C ASP A 60 -5.52 7.86 -9.29
N MET A 61 -4.91 8.06 -8.12
CA MET A 61 -5.05 7.22 -6.96
C MET A 61 -5.49 8.01 -5.74
N GLU A 62 -6.11 7.34 -4.81
CA GLU A 62 -6.59 7.87 -3.54
C GLU A 62 -6.08 7.03 -2.38
N THR A 63 -5.54 7.70 -1.37
CA THR A 63 -5.20 7.06 -0.10
C THR A 63 -6.44 6.84 0.74
N VAL A 64 -6.39 5.91 1.70
CA VAL A 64 -7.46 5.71 2.70
C VAL A 64 -7.82 7.00 3.45
N GLY A 65 -6.88 7.95 3.59
CA GLY A 65 -7.12 9.26 4.17
C GLY A 65 -7.76 10.30 3.23
N GLY A 66 -8.27 9.90 2.06
CA GLY A 66 -8.93 10.79 1.08
C GLY A 66 -7.99 11.66 0.25
N LYS A 67 -6.66 11.53 0.42
CA LYS A 67 -5.68 12.27 -0.38
C LYS A 67 -5.57 11.64 -1.78
N LYS A 68 -5.78 12.46 -2.81
CA LYS A 68 -5.60 12.09 -4.22
C LYS A 68 -4.18 12.42 -4.70
N PHE A 69 -3.62 11.56 -5.54
CA PHE A 69 -2.29 11.71 -6.14
C PHE A 69 -2.21 10.96 -7.47
N LYS A 70 -1.22 11.28 -8.31
CA LYS A 70 -0.93 10.52 -9.52
C LYS A 70 0.26 9.62 -9.30
N ALA A 71 0.19 8.40 -9.83
CA ALA A 71 1.25 7.42 -9.73
C ALA A 71 1.25 6.48 -10.93
N THR A 72 2.45 5.96 -11.23
CA THR A 72 2.66 4.92 -12.24
C THR A 72 3.14 3.66 -11.55
N VAL A 73 2.36 2.59 -11.63
CA VAL A 73 2.72 1.29 -11.06
C VAL A 73 3.48 0.47 -12.09
N GLN A 74 4.61 -0.08 -11.69
CA GLN A 74 5.40 -1.01 -12.49
C GLN A 74 5.30 -2.41 -11.91
N MET A 75 5.43 -3.44 -12.74
CA MET A 75 5.44 -4.84 -12.30
C MET A 75 6.68 -5.55 -12.84
N GLU A 76 7.46 -6.17 -11.96
CA GLU A 76 8.64 -6.95 -12.32
C GLU A 76 8.71 -8.21 -11.43
N GLY A 77 8.81 -9.40 -12.05
CA GLY A 77 8.91 -10.65 -11.30
C GLY A 77 7.76 -10.92 -10.33
N GLY A 78 6.55 -10.42 -10.63
CA GLY A 78 5.38 -10.52 -9.74
C GLY A 78 5.35 -9.51 -8.58
N LYS A 79 6.33 -8.60 -8.52
CA LYS A 79 6.35 -7.48 -7.57
C LYS A 79 5.83 -6.22 -8.22
N LEU A 80 4.88 -5.57 -7.57
CA LEU A 80 4.41 -4.23 -7.93
C LEU A 80 5.31 -3.19 -7.27
N SER A 81 5.66 -2.14 -7.99
CA SER A 81 6.43 -1.04 -7.44
C SER A 81 5.94 0.30 -7.93
N THR A 82 6.18 1.33 -7.13
CA THR A 82 5.92 2.71 -7.50
C THR A 82 6.98 3.58 -6.89
N SER A 83 7.54 4.43 -7.74
CA SER A 83 8.68 5.28 -7.41
C SER A 83 8.21 6.71 -7.29
N PHE A 84 8.36 7.29 -6.11
CA PHE A 84 8.19 8.72 -5.87
C PHE A 84 9.58 9.35 -5.66
N PRO A 85 9.72 10.70 -5.73
CA PRO A 85 11.02 11.36 -5.56
C PRO A 85 11.70 11.02 -4.23
N ASN A 86 10.93 10.95 -3.14
CA ASN A 86 11.46 10.77 -1.79
C ASN A 86 11.37 9.34 -1.27
N TYR A 87 10.55 8.49 -1.87
CA TYR A 87 10.34 7.12 -1.38
C TYR A 87 9.95 6.17 -2.51
N GLN A 88 10.15 4.88 -2.26
CA GLN A 88 9.70 3.80 -3.12
C GLN A 88 8.75 2.91 -2.35
N HIS A 89 7.64 2.56 -2.99
CA HIS A 89 6.68 1.59 -2.48
C HIS A 89 6.77 0.33 -3.33
N VAL A 90 6.86 -0.82 -2.69
CA VAL A 90 6.89 -2.14 -3.32
C VAL A 90 5.83 -3.00 -2.66
N THR A 91 5.10 -3.77 -3.45
CA THR A 91 4.15 -4.74 -2.95
C THR A 91 4.36 -6.07 -3.65
N GLU A 92 4.45 -7.13 -2.88
CA GLU A 92 4.61 -8.48 -3.40
C GLU A 92 3.77 -9.48 -2.62
N ILE A 93 3.41 -10.58 -3.28
CA ILE A 93 2.73 -11.69 -2.62
C ILE A 93 3.81 -12.68 -2.19
N VAL A 94 3.86 -12.98 -0.90
CA VAL A 94 4.78 -13.96 -0.33
C VAL A 94 3.94 -15.05 0.35
N GLY A 95 3.83 -16.21 -0.30
CA GLY A 95 2.94 -17.27 0.14
C GLY A 95 1.47 -16.85 0.06
N ASP A 96 0.80 -16.81 1.22
CA ASP A 96 -0.59 -16.39 1.40
C ASP A 96 -0.73 -14.93 1.89
N LYS A 97 0.38 -14.20 1.98
CA LYS A 97 0.43 -12.83 2.52
C LYS A 97 0.73 -11.80 1.44
N LEU A 98 0.18 -10.60 1.62
CA LEU A 98 0.60 -9.41 0.90
C LEU A 98 1.64 -8.69 1.75
N VAL A 99 2.82 -8.47 1.17
CA VAL A 99 3.90 -7.75 1.82
C VAL A 99 4.03 -6.39 1.14
N GLU A 100 3.67 -5.33 1.86
CA GLU A 100 3.90 -3.94 1.43
C GLU A 100 5.20 -3.43 2.09
N SER A 101 6.15 -2.98 1.28
CA SER A 101 7.43 -2.42 1.72
C SER A 101 7.59 -0.98 1.25
N VAL A 102 7.97 -0.07 2.16
CA VAL A 102 8.27 1.32 1.86
C VAL A 102 9.71 1.63 2.23
N THR A 103 10.45 2.18 1.27
CA THR A 103 11.84 2.60 1.45
C THR A 103 11.95 4.10 1.24
N ASP A 104 12.40 4.85 2.24
CA ASP A 104 12.78 6.26 2.06
C ASP A 104 14.11 6.31 1.29
N LYS A 105 14.17 7.12 0.23
CA LYS A 105 15.39 7.25 -0.60
C LYS A 105 16.40 8.23 -0.02
N ARG A 106 16.00 9.04 0.97
CA ARG A 106 16.85 10.06 1.60
C ARG A 106 17.66 9.48 2.76
N ASP A 107 17.13 8.45 3.41
CA ASP A 107 17.82 7.71 4.47
C ASP A 107 17.70 6.20 4.20
N PHE A 108 18.77 5.60 3.69
CA PHE A 108 18.87 4.15 3.39
C PHE A 108 18.70 3.22 4.61
N ILE A 109 18.42 3.78 5.79
CA ILE A 109 18.38 3.08 7.08
C ILE A 109 16.95 2.60 7.41
N HIS A 110 15.90 3.18 6.82
CA HIS A 110 14.51 2.89 7.19
C HIS A 110 13.72 2.22 6.06
N THR A 111 13.66 0.89 6.10
CA THR A 111 12.71 0.08 5.35
C THR A 111 11.61 -0.40 6.29
N TYR A 112 10.36 -0.13 5.96
CA TYR A 112 9.20 -0.61 6.72
C TYR A 112 8.48 -1.67 5.91
N THR A 113 8.17 -2.79 6.55
CA THR A 113 7.44 -3.90 5.95
C THR A 113 6.17 -4.17 6.75
N LEU A 114 5.02 -4.11 6.07
CA LEU A 114 3.71 -4.42 6.61
C LEU A 114 3.24 -5.73 5.97
N GLU A 115 2.93 -6.71 6.81
CA GLU A 115 2.25 -7.94 6.37
C GLU A 115 0.75 -7.73 6.49
N ILE A 116 0.04 -7.83 5.36
CA ILE A 116 -1.41 -7.66 5.28
C ILE A 116 -2.03 -8.98 4.83
N TYR A 117 -3.11 -9.36 5.50
CA TYR A 117 -3.87 -10.56 5.14
C TYR A 117 -4.68 -10.31 3.87
N ILE A 118 -4.46 -11.12 2.84
CA ILE A 118 -5.27 -11.10 1.63
C ILE A 118 -6.51 -11.94 1.87
N LYS A 119 -7.69 -11.33 1.80
CA LYS A 119 -8.93 -12.10 1.95
C LYS A 119 -9.35 -12.79 0.65
N HIS A 120 -9.07 -12.18 -0.51
CA HIS A 120 -9.38 -12.74 -1.82
C HIS A 120 -8.46 -12.13 -2.90
N ILE A 121 -7.84 -13.00 -3.70
CA ILE A 121 -7.29 -12.66 -5.01
C ILE A 121 -8.25 -13.24 -6.03
N ILE A 122 -8.94 -12.39 -6.77
CA ILE A 122 -9.74 -12.83 -7.91
C ILE A 122 -8.81 -12.67 -9.12
N LYS A 123 -8.26 -13.81 -9.58
CA LYS A 123 -7.56 -13.93 -10.86
C LYS A 123 -8.55 -14.06 -12.01
#